data_AF-A0A7K4R9M2-F1
#
_entry.id   AF-A0A7K4R9M2-F1
#
_cell.length_a   1.000
_cell.length_b   1.000
_cell.length_c   1.000
_cell.angle_alpha   90.00
_cell.angle_beta   90.00
_cell.angle_gamma   90.00
#
_symmetry.space_group_name_H-M   'P 1'
#
loop_
_entity.id
_entity.type
_entity.pdbx_description
1 polymer ?
#
loop_
_entity_poly.entity_id
_entity_poly.type
_entity_poly.pdbx_seq_one_letter_code
_entity_poly.pdbx_strand_id
1 'polypeptide(L)' 'GFRVGMKLEAVDKKNPTFICVATVTDMVDNRFLVHFDNWDESYDYWYDAASPHIHPVGWCKEHKRTLITPPGLY' A
#
# COMPACT_ATOMS: atom_id res chain seq x y z
N GLY A 1 -14.79 5.46 -2.58
CA GLY A 1 -13.67 5.37 -3.53
C GLY A 1 -12.41 5.84 -2.86
N PHE A 2 -11.25 5.52 -3.42
CA PHE A 2 -9.95 6.00 -2.94
C PHE A 2 -9.82 7.53 -3.06
N ARG A 3 -8.94 8.11 -2.24
CA ARG A 3 -8.61 9.54 -2.22
C ARG A 3 -7.13 9.70 -1.86
N VAL A 4 -6.48 10.73 -2.40
CA VAL A 4 -5.13 11.12 -1.98
C VAL A 4 -5.11 11.36 -0.47
N GLY A 5 -4.06 10.84 0.19
CA GLY A 5 -3.87 10.84 1.64
C GLY A 5 -4.49 9.65 2.38
N MET A 6 -5.28 8.80 1.73
CA MET A 6 -5.83 7.60 2.39
C MET A 6 -4.73 6.58 2.70
N LYS A 7 -4.76 6.02 3.92
CA LYS A 7 -3.95 4.87 4.31
C LYS A 7 -4.59 3.56 3.85
N LEU A 8 -3.75 2.61 3.49
CA LEU A 8 -4.13 1.26 3.07
C LEU A 8 -3.01 0.26 3.38
N GLU A 9 -3.29 -1.02 3.15
CA GLU A 9 -2.30 -2.09 3.21
C GLU A 9 -2.05 -2.63 1.79
N ALA A 10 -0.80 -2.62 1.33
CA ALA A 10 -0.45 -2.98 -0.05
C ALA A 10 0.57 -4.11 -0.10
N VAL A 11 0.36 -5.05 -1.03
CA VAL A 11 1.34 -6.11 -1.35
C VAL A 11 2.54 -5.49 -2.08
N ASP A 12 3.76 -5.81 -1.64
CA ASP A 12 4.98 -5.45 -2.38
C ASP A 12 5.08 -6.32 -3.65
N LYS A 13 5.16 -5.69 -4.83
CA LYS A 13 5.29 -6.40 -6.11
C LYS A 13 6.62 -7.15 -6.24
N LYS A 14 7.70 -6.68 -5.61
CA LYS A 14 9.01 -7.34 -5.65
C LYS A 14 9.08 -8.51 -4.68
N ASN A 15 8.36 -8.43 -3.56
CA ASN A 15 8.22 -9.52 -2.60
C ASN A 15 6.77 -9.71 -2.14
N PRO A 16 5.96 -10.51 -2.87
CA PRO A 16 4.53 -10.69 -2.59
C PRO A 16 4.20 -11.30 -1.22
N THR A 17 5.21 -11.79 -0.49
CA THR A 17 5.03 -12.24 0.90
C THR A 17 4.79 -11.07 1.86
N PHE A 18 5.27 -9.87 1.50
CA PHE A 18 5.16 -8.67 2.30
C PHE A 18 3.90 -7.88 1.96
N ILE A 19 3.18 -7.49 3.01
CA ILE A 19 2.15 -6.46 2.96
C ILE A 19 2.63 -5.31 3.82
N CYS A 20 2.62 -4.12 3.28
CA CYS A 20 3.18 -2.94 3.90
C CYS A 20 2.10 -1.89 4.19
N VAL A 21 2.37 -1.03 5.17
CA VAL A 21 1.62 0.22 5.32
C VAL A 21 1.91 1.12 4.11
N ALA A 22 0.86 1.68 3.53
CA ALA A 22 1.01 2.53 2.36
C ALA A 22 -0.03 3.66 2.31
N THR A 23 0.25 4.66 1.50
CA THR A 23 -0.53 5.88 1.32
C THR A 23 -0.86 6.11 -0.14
N VAL A 24 -2.10 6.51 -0.44
CA VAL A 24 -2.44 7.01 -1.78
C VAL A 24 -1.83 8.41 -1.96
N THR A 25 -0.88 8.56 -2.88
CA THR A 25 -0.18 9.83 -3.11
C THR A 25 -0.68 10.59 -4.33
N ASP A 26 -1.26 9.90 -5.31
CA ASP A 26 -1.81 10.53 -6.51
C ASP A 26 -2.96 9.71 -7.12
N MET A 27 -3.74 10.32 -8.01
CA MET A 27 -4.87 9.70 -8.70
C MET A 27 -4.99 10.18 -10.14
N VAL A 28 -5.16 9.24 -11.07
CA VAL A 28 -5.39 9.50 -12.50
C VAL A 28 -6.47 8.53 -12.99
N ASP A 29 -7.58 9.07 -13.48
CA ASP A 29 -8.76 8.32 -13.90
C ASP A 29 -9.24 7.34 -12.80
N ASN A 30 -9.23 6.04 -13.10
CA ASN A 30 -9.61 4.96 -12.19
C ASN A 30 -8.42 4.31 -11.46
N ARG A 31 -7.23 4.91 -11.58
CA ARG A 31 -6.00 4.43 -10.97
C ARG A 31 -5.52 5.39 -9.89
N PHE A 32 -4.77 4.85 -8.95
CA PHE A 32 -4.15 5.63 -7.88
C PHE A 32 -2.73 5.15 -7.65
N LEU A 33 -1.86 6.11 -7.33
CA LEU A 33 -0.47 5.87 -6.99
C LEU A 33 -0.39 5.51 -5.51
N VAL A 34 0.28 4.41 -5.21
CA VAL A 34 0.48 3.91 -3.86
C VAL A 34 1.94 4.07 -3.49
N HIS A 35 2.18 4.89 -2.46
CA HIS A 35 3.46 5.05 -1.81
C HIS A 35 3.58 4.10 -0.62
N PHE A 36 4.68 3.38 -0.54
CA PHE A 36 4.99 2.50 0.59
C PHE A 36 5.66 3.35 1.67
N ASP A 37 4.97 3.56 2.80
CA ASP A 37 5.40 4.49 3.83
C ASP A 37 6.83 4.14 4.31
N ASN A 38 7.74 5.12 4.31
CA ASN A 38 9.18 5.01 4.64
C ASN A 38 10.03 4.22 3.63
N TRP A 39 9.53 3.96 2.43
CA TRP A 39 10.33 3.48 1.30
C TRP A 39 10.64 4.66 0.38
N ASP A 40 11.63 4.46 -0.49
CA ASP A 40 11.92 5.40 -1.57
C ASP A 40 10.78 5.41 -2.61
N GLU A 41 10.52 6.56 -3.23
CA GLU A 41 9.45 6.74 -4.23
C GLU A 41 9.62 5.83 -5.46
N SER A 42 10.82 5.29 -5.73
CA SER A 42 11.04 4.28 -6.77
C SER A 42 10.30 2.95 -6.54
N TYR A 43 9.71 2.75 -5.36
CA TYR A 43 8.85 1.63 -5.02
C TYR A 43 7.35 1.95 -5.14
N ASP A 44 7.01 3.18 -5.54
CA ASP A 44 5.61 3.57 -5.73
C ASP A 44 5.05 2.90 -6.98
N TYR A 45 3.81 2.40 -6.87
CA TYR A 45 3.15 1.74 -7.99
C TYR A 45 1.74 2.25 -8.19
N TRP A 46 1.36 2.41 -9.46
CA TRP A 46 -0.02 2.62 -9.86
C TRP A 46 -0.82 1.31 -9.71
N TYR A 47 -2.03 1.45 -9.19
CA TYR A 47 -3.01 0.37 -9.05
C TYR A 47 -4.39 0.79 -9.53
N ASP A 48 -5.12 -0.16 -10.10
CA ASP A 48 -6.56 -0.05 -10.31
C ASP A 48 -7.32 -0.24 -8.99
N ALA A 49 -8.47 0.41 -8.85
CA ALA A 49 -9.36 0.27 -7.67
C ALA A 49 -9.81 -1.17 -7.39
N ALA A 50 -9.78 -2.05 -8.39
CA ALA A 50 -10.15 -3.46 -8.26
C ALA A 50 -8.94 -4.39 -8.04
N SER A 51 -7.73 -3.86 -7.87
CA SER A 51 -6.52 -4.66 -7.69
C SER A 51 -6.63 -5.57 -6.46
N PRO A 52 -6.33 -6.87 -6.57
CA PRO A 52 -6.34 -7.79 -5.43
C PRO A 52 -5.14 -7.57 -4.48
N HIS A 53 -4.23 -6.67 -4.83
CA HIS A 53 -3.01 -6.37 -4.08
C HIS A 53 -3.16 -5.18 -3.12
N ILE A 54 -4.36 -4.59 -3.07
CA ILE A 54 -4.69 -3.46 -2.23
C ILE A 54 -5.79 -3.86 -1.26
N HIS A 55 -5.56 -3.58 0.02
CA HIS A 55 -6.43 -3.98 1.10
C HIS A 55 -6.75 -2.78 2.02
N PRO A 56 -7.94 -2.76 2.65
CA PRO A 56 -8.26 -1.74 3.63
C PRO A 56 -7.36 -1.88 4.87
N VAL A 57 -7.23 -0.79 5.62
CA VAL A 57 -6.55 -0.79 6.92
C VAL A 57 -7.21 -1.82 7.85
N GLY A 58 -6.41 -2.70 8.44
CA GLY A 58 -6.85 -3.79 9.32
C GLY A 58 -6.89 -5.17 8.67
N TRP A 59 -6.74 -5.26 7.35
CA TRP A 59 -6.88 -6.53 6.63
C TRP A 59 -5.87 -7.59 7.09
N CYS A 60 -4.60 -7.24 7.28
CA CYS A 60 -3.56 -8.13 7.82
C CYS A 60 -3.96 -8.68 9.19
N LYS A 61 -4.51 -7.83 10.07
CA LYS A 61 -4.97 -8.24 11.40
C LYS A 61 -6.10 -9.27 11.30
N GLU A 62 -7.07 -9.05 10.42
CA GLU A 62 -8.19 -9.98 10.20
C GLU A 62 -7.73 -11.32 9.63
N HIS A 63 -6.76 -11.31 8.72
CA HIS A 63 -6.26 -12.49 8.02
C HIS A 63 -5.06 -13.15 8.72
N LYS A 64 -4.71 -12.69 9.94
CA LYS A 64 -3.56 -13.17 10.72
C LYS A 64 -2.25 -13.12 9.92
N ARG A 65 -2.07 -12.08 9.12
CA ARG A 65 -0.84 -11.79 8.38
C ARG A 65 -0.06 -10.67 9.06
N THR A 66 1.25 -10.68 8.88
CA THR A 66 2.14 -9.63 9.39
C THR A 66 2.05 -8.41 8.48
N LEU A 67 1.66 -7.27 9.06
CA LEU A 67 1.79 -5.97 8.41
C LEU A 67 3.22 -5.48 8.64
N ILE A 68 3.94 -5.21 7.55
CA ILE A 68 5.30 -4.70 7.57
C ILE A 68 5.24 -3.18 7.63
N THR A 69 5.74 -2.63 8.73
CA THR A 69 6.17 -1.24 8.80
C THR A 69 7.68 -1.23 8.63
N PRO A 70 8.26 -0.35 7.81
CA PRO A 70 9.71 -0.23 7.79
C PRO A 70 10.22 0.14 9.18
N PRO A 71 11.43 -0.32 9.55
CA PRO A 71 12.08 0.18 10.74
C PRO A 71 12.12 1.70 10.64
N GLY A 72 11.49 2.38 11.60
CA GLY A 72 11.43 3.83 11.62
C GLY A 72 12.83 4.42 11.51
N LEU A 73 12.97 5.50 10.74
CA LEU A 73 14.17 6.32 10.78
C LEU A 73 14.38 6.75 12.24
N TYR A 74 15.46 6.24 12.85
CA TYR A 74 15.92 6.68 14.17
C TYR A 74 16.26 8.18 14.16
#